data_AF-X1EQ62-F1
#
_entry.id   AF-X1EQ62-F1
#
_cell.length_a   1.000
_cell.length_b   1.000
_cell.length_c   1.000
_cell.angle_alpha   90.00
_cell.angle_beta   90.00
_cell.angle_gamma   90.00
#
_symmetry.space_group_name_H-M   'P 1'
#
loop_
_entity.id
_entity.type
_entity.pdbx_description
1 polymer ?
#
loop_
_entity_poly.entity_id
_entity_poly.type
_entity_poly.pdbx_seq_one_letter_code
_entity_poly.pdbx_strand_id
1 'polypeptide(L)'
;IEDARSEEDWKDITKESEKLISNIKKEISSYVNPETCHNFTILEKERSYNLAFHCRLKKSLDVKKAHLIVTKIEDDIKKKFENISEISIHVEPK
;
A
#
# COMPACT_ATOMS: atom_id res chain seq x y z
N ILE A 1 8.14 -21.06 27.66
CA ILE A 1 8.65 -20.25 26.52
C ILE A 1 7.45 -19.42 26.14
N GLU A 2 7.31 -18.26 26.77
CA GLU A 2 6.28 -17.30 26.44
C GLU A 2 6.69 -16.69 25.10
N ASP A 3 5.94 -17.00 24.05
CA ASP A 3 5.97 -16.29 22.79
C ASP A 3 5.82 -14.80 23.08
N ALA A 4 6.94 -14.09 23.10
CA ALA A 4 7.01 -12.65 23.02
C ALA A 4 6.43 -12.25 21.65
N ARG A 5 5.10 -12.26 21.54
CA ARG A 5 4.38 -11.44 20.58
C ARG A 5 4.71 -10.01 21.00
N SER A 6 5.80 -9.50 20.47
CA SER A 6 6.07 -8.07 20.51
C SER A 6 4.82 -7.42 19.97
N GLU A 7 4.09 -6.73 20.84
CA GLU A 7 3.05 -5.78 20.45
C GLU A 7 3.74 -4.84 19.49
N GLU A 8 3.59 -5.11 18.20
CA GLU A 8 4.07 -4.20 17.20
C GLU A 8 3.19 -2.96 17.34
N ASP A 9 3.74 -1.92 18.00
CA ASP A 9 3.08 -0.64 18.29
C ASP A 9 2.91 0.16 16.98
N TRP A 10 2.13 -0.42 16.07
CA TRP A 10 1.71 0.20 14.83
C TRP A 10 0.52 1.09 15.15
N LYS A 11 0.73 2.39 15.08
CA LYS A 11 -0.32 3.38 15.25
C LYS A 11 -1.03 3.61 13.91
N ASP A 12 -2.34 3.37 13.86
CA ASP A 12 -3.14 3.78 12.70
C ASP A 12 -3.20 5.30 12.61
N ILE A 13 -2.58 5.85 11.57
CA ILE A 13 -2.58 7.28 11.25
C ILE A 13 -3.29 7.54 9.92
N THR A 14 -4.08 6.58 9.43
CA THR A 14 -4.81 6.65 8.16
C THR A 14 -5.61 7.94 8.05
N LYS A 15 -6.29 8.34 9.13
CA LYS A 15 -7.09 9.57 9.21
C LYS A 15 -6.24 10.85 9.18
N GLU A 16 -5.02 10.80 9.71
CA GLU A 16 -4.10 11.95 9.70
C GLU A 16 -3.36 12.06 8.36
N SER A 17 -3.27 10.94 7.64
CA SER A 17 -2.50 10.78 6.40
C SER A 17 -3.33 10.91 5.13
N GLU A 18 -4.49 11.59 5.15
CA GLU A 18 -5.35 11.78 3.97
C GLU A 18 -4.60 12.39 2.77
N LYS A 19 -3.65 13.29 3.04
CA LYS A 19 -2.78 13.89 2.00
C LYS A 19 -1.88 12.84 1.34
N LEU A 20 -1.32 11.92 2.13
CA LEU A 20 -0.49 10.82 1.64
C LEU A 20 -1.33 9.89 0.75
N ILE A 21 -2.51 9.47 1.23
CA ILE A 21 -3.45 8.64 0.47
C ILE A 21 -3.82 9.30 -0.86
N SER A 22 -4.09 10.60 -0.85
CA SER A 22 -4.42 11.36 -2.06
C SER A 22 -3.26 11.42 -3.05
N ASN A 23 -2.02 11.54 -2.57
CA ASN A 23 -0.84 11.49 -3.42
C ASN A 23 -0.61 10.09 -3.98
N ILE A 24 -0.71 9.04 -3.15
CA ILE A 24 -0.61 7.65 -3.59
C ILE A 24 -1.66 7.36 -4.67
N LYS A 25 -2.91 7.80 -4.47
CA LYS A 25 -3.98 7.67 -5.48
C LYS A 25 -3.63 8.34 -6.81
N LYS A 26 -2.90 9.45 -6.80
CA LYS A 26 -2.41 10.09 -8.02
C LYS A 26 -1.29 9.26 -8.66
N GLU A 27 -0.33 8.76 -7.90
CA GLU A 27 0.76 7.93 -8.44
C GLU A 27 0.21 6.65 -9.07
N ILE A 28 -0.66 5.93 -8.36
CA ILE A 28 -1.26 4.69 -8.88
C ILE A 28 -2.15 4.94 -10.09
N SER A 29 -2.71 6.15 -10.27
CA SER A 29 -3.56 6.47 -11.42
C SER A 29 -2.87 6.34 -12.77
N SER A 30 -1.53 6.45 -12.79
CA SER A 30 -0.70 6.22 -13.98
C SER A 30 -0.59 4.74 -14.36
N TYR A 31 -0.88 3.84 -13.41
CA TYR A 31 -0.70 2.40 -13.55
C TYR A 31 -2.04 1.65 -13.60
N VAL A 32 -2.99 2.04 -12.75
CA VAL A 32 -4.29 1.39 -12.53
C VAL A 32 -5.36 2.43 -12.23
N ASN A 33 -6.64 2.09 -12.42
CA ASN A 33 -7.72 2.99 -12.01
C ASN A 33 -7.71 3.13 -10.47
N PRO A 34 -7.57 4.35 -9.92
CA PRO A 34 -7.57 4.56 -8.46
C PRO A 34 -8.91 4.14 -7.83
N GLU A 35 -10.00 4.13 -8.60
CA GLU A 35 -11.32 3.62 -8.16
C GLU A 35 -11.33 2.12 -7.85
N THR A 36 -10.40 1.36 -8.44
CA THR A 36 -10.26 -0.06 -8.12
C THR A 36 -9.50 -0.29 -6.82
N CYS A 37 -8.73 0.70 -6.36
CA CYS A 37 -7.97 0.61 -5.13
C CYS A 37 -8.77 1.20 -3.95
N HIS A 38 -8.89 0.43 -2.88
CA HIS A 38 -9.71 0.75 -1.71
C HIS A 38 -9.06 0.20 -0.43
N ASN A 39 -9.63 0.55 0.72
CA ASN A 39 -9.15 0.10 2.03
C ASN A 39 -7.68 0.48 2.30
N PHE A 40 -7.35 1.76 2.11
CA PHE A 40 -6.03 2.30 2.43
C PHE A 40 -5.86 2.36 3.95
N THR A 41 -4.77 1.78 4.43
CA THR A 41 -4.37 1.74 5.84
C THR A 41 -2.93 2.22 5.91
N ILE A 42 -2.66 3.18 6.79
CA ILE A 42 -1.33 3.72 7.05
C ILE A 42 -1.03 3.55 8.52
N LEU A 43 -0.02 2.74 8.80
CA LEU A 43 0.47 2.46 10.12
C LEU A 43 1.81 3.16 10.32
N GLU A 44 1.99 3.84 11.45
CA GLU A 44 3.25 4.45 11.86
C GLU A 44 3.86 3.66 13.01
N LYS A 45 5.17 3.41 12.96
CA LYS A 45 5.93 2.79 14.04
C LYS A 45 7.34 3.33 14.07
N GLU A 46 7.77 3.92 15.18
CA GLU A 46 9.15 4.39 15.41
C GLU A 46 9.79 5.14 14.22
N ARG A 47 9.00 6.01 13.56
CA ARG A 47 9.36 6.79 12.35
C ARG A 47 9.38 6.03 11.01
N SER A 48 8.90 4.80 10.99
CA SER A 48 8.60 4.04 9.78
C SER A 48 7.11 4.06 9.50
N TYR A 49 6.74 4.25 8.23
CA TYR A 49 5.35 4.06 7.79
C TYR A 49 5.18 2.74 7.05
N ASN A 50 4.06 2.06 7.31
CA ASN A 50 3.61 0.90 6.57
C ASN A 50 2.28 1.23 5.89
N LEU A 51 2.25 1.08 4.57
CA LEU A 51 1.11 1.38 3.75
C LEU A 51 0.50 0.09 3.24
N ALA A 52 -0.76 -0.18 3.56
CA ALA A 52 -1.49 -1.31 3.01
C ALA A 52 -2.75 -0.85 2.27
N PHE A 53 -3.04 -1.45 1.11
CA PHE A 53 -4.31 -1.23 0.42
C PHE A 53 -4.68 -2.39 -0.51
N HIS A 54 -5.97 -2.47 -0.84
CA HIS A 54 -6.50 -3.49 -1.74
C HIS A 54 -6.70 -2.87 -3.11
N CYS A 55 -6.39 -3.59 -4.18
CA CYS A 55 -6.67 -3.13 -5.54
C CYS A 55 -7.28 -4.22 -6.42
N ARG A 56 -8.40 -3.89 -7.06
CA ARG A 56 -9.17 -4.82 -7.90
C ARG A 56 -8.67 -4.81 -9.33
N LEU A 57 -7.98 -5.88 -9.74
CA LEU A 57 -7.51 -6.05 -11.11
C LEU A 57 -8.41 -7.02 -11.87
N LYS A 58 -8.59 -6.79 -13.17
CA LYS A 58 -9.39 -7.70 -14.01
C LYS A 58 -8.81 -9.11 -13.92
N LYS A 59 -9.67 -10.11 -13.71
CA LYS A 59 -9.28 -11.53 -13.71
C LYS A 59 -8.63 -12.01 -15.02
N SER A 60 -8.89 -11.30 -16.12
CA SER A 60 -8.27 -11.51 -17.43
C SER A 60 -6.85 -10.94 -17.54
N LEU A 61 -6.39 -10.18 -16.54
CA LEU A 61 -5.02 -9.69 -16.46
C LEU A 61 -4.14 -10.82 -15.94
N ASP A 62 -3.07 -11.12 -16.67
CA ASP A 62 -2.12 -12.15 -16.28
C ASP A 62 -1.55 -11.85 -14.88
N VAL A 63 -1.45 -12.86 -14.02
CA VAL A 63 -0.91 -12.70 -12.65
C VAL A 63 0.47 -12.06 -12.68
N LYS A 64 1.29 -12.37 -13.72
CA LYS A 64 2.59 -11.73 -13.90
C LYS A 64 2.47 -10.23 -14.16
N LYS A 65 1.49 -9.80 -14.97
CA LYS A 65 1.23 -8.37 -15.23
C LYS A 65 0.73 -7.67 -13.98
N ALA A 66 -0.16 -8.30 -13.21
CA ALA A 66 -0.62 -7.77 -11.93
C ALA A 66 0.56 -7.54 -10.96
N HIS A 67 1.41 -8.55 -10.80
CA HIS A 67 2.60 -8.44 -9.96
C HIS A 67 3.55 -7.34 -10.44
N LEU A 68 3.85 -7.26 -11.76
CA LEU A 68 4.69 -6.20 -12.33
C LEU A 68 4.15 -4.79 -12.05
N ILE A 69 2.83 -4.61 -12.15
CA ILE A 69 2.19 -3.32 -11.87
C ILE A 69 2.32 -2.97 -10.39
N VAL A 70 2.04 -3.93 -9.49
CA VAL A 70 2.19 -3.76 -8.04
C VAL A 70 3.61 -3.39 -7.68
N THR A 71 4.61 -4.16 -8.15
CA THR A 71 6.03 -3.88 -7.87
C THR A 71 6.43 -2.49 -8.36
N LYS A 72 5.96 -2.05 -9.53
CA LYS A 72 6.23 -0.70 -10.03
C LYS A 72 5.63 0.37 -9.13
N ILE A 73 4.36 0.21 -8.75
CA ILE A 73 3.68 1.13 -7.83
C ILE A 73 4.44 1.22 -6.51
N GLU A 74 4.84 0.07 -5.97
CA GLU A 74 5.55 -0.04 -4.70
C GLU A 74 6.89 0.71 -4.75
N ASP A 75 7.67 0.48 -5.80
CA ASP A 75 8.96 1.13 -6.03
C ASP A 75 8.81 2.65 -6.23
N ASP A 76 7.80 3.09 -6.97
CA ASP A 76 7.51 4.52 -7.22
C ASP A 76 7.14 5.24 -5.90
N ILE A 77 6.25 4.62 -5.11
CA ILE A 77 5.85 5.15 -3.80
C ILE A 77 7.06 5.16 -2.86
N LYS A 78 7.85 4.08 -2.76
CA LYS A 78 9.05 4.06 -1.92
C LYS A 78 10.07 5.13 -2.30
N LYS A 79 10.29 5.34 -3.60
CA LYS A 79 11.18 6.40 -4.10
C LYS A 79 10.70 7.80 -3.77
N LYS A 80 9.37 8.01 -3.79
CA LYS A 80 8.76 9.32 -3.53
C LYS A 80 8.61 9.61 -2.04
N PHE A 81 8.47 8.57 -1.23
CA PHE A 81 8.25 8.64 0.20
C PHE A 81 9.28 7.77 0.92
N GLU A 82 10.47 8.32 1.17
CA GLU A 82 11.56 7.63 1.91
C GLU A 82 11.16 7.22 3.33
N ASN A 83 10.09 7.82 3.86
CA ASN A 83 9.55 7.55 5.18
C ASN A 83 8.78 6.21 5.24
N ILE A 84 8.39 5.65 4.08
CA ILE A 84 7.61 4.42 4.00
C ILE A 84 8.57 3.22 3.92
N SER A 85 8.62 2.45 5.00
CA SER A 85 9.50 1.29 5.12
C SER A 85 8.93 0.08 4.38
N GLU A 86 7.61 -0.10 4.43
CA GLU A 86 6.93 -1.24 3.85
C GLU A 86 5.61 -0.84 3.17
N ILE A 87 5.31 -1.50 2.05
CA ILE A 87 4.07 -1.30 1.31
C ILE A 87 3.51 -2.68 0.98
N SER A 88 2.25 -2.91 1.35
CA SER A 88 1.53 -4.16 1.11
C SER A 88 0.33 -3.91 0.19
N ILE A 89 0.41 -4.39 -1.04
CA ILE A 89 -0.68 -4.22 -2.02
C ILE A 89 -1.36 -5.56 -2.25
N HIS A 90 -2.60 -5.69 -1.77
CA HIS A 90 -3.40 -6.90 -2.01
C HIS A 90 -4.16 -6.77 -3.32
N VAL A 91 -3.82 -7.62 -4.29
CA VAL A 91 -4.54 -7.69 -5.56
C VAL A 91 -5.70 -8.65 -5.44
N GLU A 92 -6.90 -8.14 -5.66
CA GLU A 92 -8.13 -8.93 -5.72
C GLU A 92 -8.63 -9.04 -7.16
N PRO A 93 -9.15 -10.19 -7.59
CA PRO A 93 -9.77 -10.31 -8.91
C PRO A 93 -11.13 -9.58 -8.92
N LYS A 94 -11.31 -8.64 -9.87
CA LYS A 94 -12.60 -8.01 -10.20
C LYS A 94 -13.48 -8.93 -11.05
#